data_AF-A0A0Q6VR33-F1
#
_entry.id   AF-A0A0Q6VR33-F1
#
_cell.length_a   1.000
_cell.length_b   1.000
_cell.length_c   1.000
_cell.angle_alpha   90.00
_cell.angle_beta   90.00
_cell.angle_gamma   90.00
#
_symmetry.space_group_name_H-M   'P 1'
#
loop_
_entity.id
_entity.type
_entity.pdbx_description
1 polymer ?
#
loop_
_entity_poly.entity_id
_entity_poly.type
_entity_poly.pdbx_seq_one_letter_code
_entity_poly.pdbx_strand_id
1 'polypeptide(L)'
;MQASLKDIFLSVLKLWPRRKGAAAVTPAQPAAAPKPPAIPLRLIGAAMGEQVDEDALRAETTAWMKATGQGKLDAPSDFWRALALATSATRELATMAGAHKGLAQPSEAALPRLQLIALLPAEWKGPWRDAAGRWLQHQLVSAGWPVEQVDRNARRNQHPTQVLTALKHSTQPCLALLLACGAQAGEGAAALLLADTEQAALLGAGPYPLLQSVAEGRADPGSHTPAPGFPLLRTLAQQAIKPLPVAVPLAAAETPLQNPLQDPLHDPAHAAAARQMHVASQA
;
A
#
# COMPACT_ATOMS: atom_id res chain seq x y z
N MET A 1 -35.55 -27.17 -31.20
CA MET A 1 -36.12 -26.41 -30.07
C MET A 1 -34.99 -26.14 -29.07
N GLN A 2 -34.41 -24.93 -29.08
CA GLN A 2 -33.39 -24.53 -28.11
C GLN A 2 -34.09 -23.85 -26.92
N ALA A 3 -34.03 -24.47 -25.74
CA ALA A 3 -34.45 -23.82 -24.50
C ALA A 3 -33.43 -22.73 -24.13
N SER A 4 -33.91 -21.54 -23.77
CA SER A 4 -33.06 -20.41 -23.43
C SER A 4 -32.32 -20.68 -22.12
N LEU A 5 -31.05 -20.26 -22.02
CA LEU A 5 -30.24 -20.38 -20.80
C LEU A 5 -30.92 -19.74 -19.57
N LYS A 6 -31.82 -18.77 -19.80
CA LYS A 6 -32.67 -18.16 -18.78
C LYS A 6 -33.68 -19.14 -18.17
N ASP A 7 -34.21 -20.08 -18.95
CA ASP A 7 -35.21 -21.06 -18.50
C ASP A 7 -34.56 -22.14 -17.61
N ILE A 8 -33.29 -22.45 -17.87
CA ILE A 8 -32.48 -23.35 -17.03
C ILE A 8 -32.18 -22.67 -15.68
N PHE A 9 -31.81 -21.39 -15.67
CA PHE A 9 -31.49 -20.66 -14.44
C PHE A 9 -32.70 -20.44 -13.53
N LEU A 10 -33.88 -20.18 -14.10
CA LEU A 10 -35.10 -20.00 -13.33
C LEU A 10 -35.67 -21.33 -12.80
N SER A 11 -35.37 -22.45 -13.44
CA SER A 11 -35.78 -23.78 -12.97
C SER A 11 -34.98 -24.25 -11.75
N VAL A 12 -33.69 -23.89 -11.67
CA VAL A 12 -32.82 -24.26 -10.53
C VAL A 12 -33.22 -23.52 -9.25
N LEU A 13 -33.67 -22.27 -9.34
CA LEU A 13 -34.09 -21.50 -8.16
C LEU A 13 -35.43 -21.97 -7.55
N LYS A 14 -36.29 -22.66 -8.31
CA LYS A 14 -37.57 -23.21 -7.80
C LYS A 14 -37.42 -24.52 -7.03
N LEU A 15 -36.32 -25.24 -7.20
CA LEU A 15 -36.07 -26.53 -6.55
C LEU A 15 -35.30 -26.42 -5.23
N TRP A 16 -35.03 -25.22 -4.73
CA TRP A 16 -34.37 -25.06 -3.43
C TRP A 16 -35.41 -25.23 -2.30
N PRO A 17 -35.36 -26.31 -1.49
CA PRO A 17 -36.29 -26.48 -0.39
C PRO A 17 -36.13 -25.34 0.63
N ARG A 18 -37.20 -24.55 0.78
CA ARG A 18 -37.37 -23.62 1.91
C ARG A 18 -37.36 -24.43 3.20
N ARG A 19 -36.21 -24.50 3.88
CA ARG A 19 -36.13 -25.01 5.25
C ARG A 19 -36.96 -24.09 6.16
N LYS A 20 -38.13 -24.57 6.59
CA LYS A 20 -38.92 -23.96 7.67
C LYS A 20 -38.08 -24.00 8.95
N GLY A 21 -38.04 -22.87 9.64
CA GLY A 21 -37.13 -22.61 10.76
C GLY A 21 -37.22 -23.64 11.88
N ALA A 22 -36.11 -24.32 12.12
CA ALA A 22 -35.76 -24.78 13.46
C ALA A 22 -35.28 -23.55 14.23
N ALA A 23 -35.79 -23.34 15.45
CA ALA A 23 -35.33 -22.29 16.34
C ALA A 23 -33.81 -22.45 16.56
N ALA A 24 -33.03 -21.57 15.94
CA ALA A 24 -31.59 -21.58 16.06
C ALA A 24 -31.23 -21.17 17.49
N VAL A 25 -30.70 -22.11 18.25
CA VAL A 25 -29.94 -21.81 19.46
C VAL A 25 -28.78 -20.93 19.03
N THR A 26 -28.80 -19.66 19.40
CA THR A 26 -27.69 -18.71 19.15
C THR A 26 -26.46 -19.25 19.88
N PRO A 27 -25.44 -19.77 19.19
CA PRO A 27 -24.22 -20.18 19.86
C PRO A 27 -23.61 -18.95 20.52
N ALA A 28 -23.25 -19.06 21.79
CA ALA A 28 -22.60 -17.99 22.54
C ALA A 28 -21.40 -17.49 21.74
N GLN A 29 -21.45 -16.22 21.32
CA GLN A 29 -20.42 -15.62 20.51
C GLN A 29 -19.13 -15.58 21.35
N PRO A 30 -18.06 -16.29 20.94
CA PRO A 30 -16.82 -16.32 21.70
C PRO A 30 -16.30 -14.89 21.86
N ALA A 31 -15.79 -14.58 23.05
CA ALA A 31 -15.25 -13.28 23.40
C ALA A 31 -14.31 -12.79 22.28
N ALA A 32 -14.59 -11.60 21.75
CA ALA A 32 -13.86 -11.06 20.61
C ALA A 32 -12.36 -11.00 20.95
N ALA A 33 -11.54 -11.69 20.16
CA ALA A 33 -10.10 -11.60 20.27
C ALA A 33 -9.66 -10.12 20.15
N PRO A 34 -8.64 -9.68 20.91
CA PRO A 34 -8.16 -8.30 20.85
C PRO A 34 -7.80 -7.93 19.40
N LYS A 35 -8.37 -6.83 18.92
CA LYS A 35 -8.14 -6.34 17.55
C LYS A 35 -6.65 -6.03 17.39
N PRO A 36 -5.94 -6.64 16.42
CA PRO A 36 -4.53 -6.35 16.20
C PRO A 36 -4.34 -4.85 15.89
N PRO A 37 -3.23 -4.24 16.34
CA PRO A 37 -2.97 -2.83 16.11
C PRO A 37 -2.90 -2.55 14.60
N ALA A 38 -3.52 -1.46 14.17
CA ALA A 38 -3.47 -1.04 12.77
C ALA A 38 -2.04 -0.60 12.41
N ILE A 39 -1.52 -1.09 11.29
CA ILE A 39 -0.22 -0.66 10.78
C ILE A 39 -0.41 0.71 10.10
N PRO A 40 0.32 1.76 10.50
CA PRO A 40 0.19 3.06 9.87
C PRO A 40 0.69 3.00 8.42
N LEU A 41 -0.08 3.58 7.50
CA LEU A 41 0.37 3.79 6.12
C LEU A 41 1.36 4.95 6.11
N ARG A 42 2.49 4.76 5.43
CA ARG A 42 3.54 5.77 5.27
C ARG A 42 3.88 5.96 3.80
N LEU A 43 3.88 7.20 3.32
CA LEU A 43 4.37 7.50 1.98
C LEU A 43 5.90 7.47 1.98
N ILE A 44 6.47 6.55 1.20
CA ILE A 44 7.94 6.37 1.10
C ILE A 44 8.55 6.98 -0.16
N GLY A 45 7.73 7.44 -1.10
CA GLY A 45 8.18 8.02 -2.35
C GLY A 45 7.01 8.43 -3.25
N ALA A 46 7.28 9.32 -4.20
CA ALA A 46 6.38 9.61 -5.31
C ALA A 46 7.21 9.93 -6.55
N ALA A 47 6.69 9.54 -7.70
CA ALA A 47 7.28 9.80 -9.00
C ALA A 47 6.22 10.41 -9.91
N MET A 48 6.66 11.11 -10.95
CA MET A 48 5.79 11.53 -12.04
C MET A 48 6.31 10.96 -13.33
N GLY A 49 5.39 10.65 -14.25
CA GLY A 49 5.79 10.20 -15.57
C GLY A 49 6.59 11.28 -16.27
N GLU A 50 7.79 10.95 -16.71
CA GLU A 50 8.57 11.77 -17.62
C GLU A 50 8.23 11.39 -19.06
N GLN A 51 8.47 12.30 -20.01
CA GLN A 51 8.27 11.97 -21.41
C GLN A 51 9.24 10.87 -21.82
N VAL A 52 8.68 9.75 -22.26
CA VAL A 52 9.41 8.63 -22.84
C VAL A 52 9.08 8.57 -24.33
N ASP A 53 10.03 8.09 -25.13
CA ASP A 53 9.79 7.72 -26.52
C ASP A 53 8.62 6.72 -26.61
N GLU A 54 7.48 7.20 -27.10
CA GLU A 54 6.23 6.43 -27.19
C GLU A 54 6.37 5.25 -28.16
N ASP A 55 7.11 5.42 -29.25
CA ASP A 55 7.27 4.38 -30.26
C ASP A 55 8.20 3.27 -29.76
N ALA A 56 9.28 3.64 -29.08
CA ALA A 56 10.16 2.67 -28.42
C ALA A 56 9.40 1.83 -27.38
N LEU A 57 8.60 2.48 -26.53
CA LEU A 57 7.80 1.78 -25.53
C LEU A 57 6.72 0.90 -26.18
N ARG A 58 6.05 1.40 -27.23
CA ARG A 58 5.04 0.62 -27.96
C ARG A 58 5.66 -0.64 -28.53
N ALA A 59 6.87 -0.56 -29.10
CA ALA A 59 7.61 -1.72 -29.59
C ALA A 59 7.96 -2.69 -28.45
N GLU A 60 8.47 -2.17 -27.33
CA GLU A 60 8.81 -2.96 -26.13
C GLU A 60 7.59 -3.72 -25.58
N THR A 61 6.49 -3.00 -25.34
CA THR A 61 5.23 -3.56 -24.83
C THR A 61 4.66 -4.60 -25.79
N THR A 62 4.68 -4.32 -27.10
CA THR A 62 4.17 -5.25 -28.12
C THR A 62 5.01 -6.53 -28.17
N ALA A 63 6.33 -6.42 -28.07
CA ALA A 63 7.24 -7.56 -28.04
C ALA A 63 6.97 -8.43 -26.79
N TRP A 64 6.81 -7.80 -25.63
CA TRP A 64 6.46 -8.50 -24.38
C TRP A 64 5.08 -9.17 -24.44
N MET A 65 4.05 -8.50 -24.99
CA MET A 65 2.72 -9.09 -25.16
C MET A 65 2.77 -10.32 -26.08
N LYS A 66 3.57 -10.25 -27.15
CA LYS A 66 3.80 -11.39 -28.05
C LYS A 66 4.48 -12.55 -27.33
N ALA A 67 5.53 -12.28 -26.55
CA ALA A 67 6.26 -13.29 -25.79
C ALA A 67 5.38 -13.99 -24.72
N THR A 68 4.42 -13.26 -24.15
CA THR A 68 3.49 -13.77 -23.12
C THR A 68 2.16 -14.29 -23.68
N GLY A 69 2.00 -14.34 -25.01
CA GLY A 69 0.80 -14.87 -25.66
C GLY A 69 -0.46 -14.00 -25.52
N GLN A 70 -0.34 -12.71 -25.21
CA GLN A 70 -1.48 -11.81 -24.97
C GLN A 70 -2.10 -11.19 -26.24
N GLY A 71 -1.60 -11.58 -27.42
CA GLY A 71 -2.10 -11.08 -28.70
C GLY A 71 -1.71 -9.63 -28.99
N LYS A 72 -2.22 -9.08 -30.10
CA LYS A 72 -1.99 -7.69 -30.50
C LYS A 72 -2.99 -6.77 -29.82
N LEU A 73 -2.52 -5.66 -29.26
CA LEU A 73 -3.36 -4.61 -28.71
C LEU A 73 -3.61 -3.53 -29.77
N ASP A 74 -4.87 -3.39 -30.19
CA ASP A 74 -5.29 -2.23 -30.99
C ASP A 74 -5.75 -1.12 -30.04
N ALA A 75 -4.87 -0.16 -29.79
CA ALA A 75 -5.08 0.91 -28.83
C ALA A 75 -4.71 2.27 -29.45
N PRO A 76 -5.46 3.34 -29.11
CA PRO A 76 -5.22 4.69 -29.62
C PRO A 76 -3.90 5.27 -29.09
N SER A 77 -3.40 6.33 -29.73
CA SER A 77 -2.18 7.04 -29.29
C SER A 77 -2.27 7.54 -27.84
N ASP A 78 -3.44 8.03 -27.41
CA ASP A 78 -3.63 8.51 -26.03
C ASP A 78 -3.43 7.40 -24.98
N PHE A 79 -3.74 6.14 -25.33
CA PHE A 79 -3.43 5.00 -24.47
C PHE A 79 -1.91 4.83 -24.33
N TRP A 80 -1.18 4.84 -25.46
CA TRP A 80 0.27 4.65 -25.46
C TRP A 80 1.01 5.76 -24.73
N ARG A 81 0.60 7.02 -24.94
CA ARG A 81 1.17 8.17 -24.23
C ARG A 81 1.00 8.07 -22.72
N ALA A 82 -0.21 7.76 -22.26
CA ALA A 82 -0.48 7.60 -20.82
C ALA A 82 0.23 6.37 -20.24
N LEU A 83 0.31 5.26 -20.99
CA LEU A 83 1.08 4.08 -20.58
C LEU A 83 2.58 4.39 -20.48
N ALA A 84 3.12 5.26 -21.33
CA ALA A 84 4.52 5.69 -21.29
C ALA A 84 4.85 6.46 -20.03
N LEU A 85 4.04 7.46 -19.71
CA LEU A 85 4.17 8.22 -18.47
C LEU A 85 4.05 7.28 -17.25
N ALA A 86 3.06 6.38 -17.25
CA ALA A 86 2.87 5.41 -16.17
C ALA A 86 4.08 4.46 -16.04
N THR A 87 4.64 4.00 -17.15
CA THR A 87 5.81 3.11 -17.16
C THR A 87 7.03 3.79 -16.58
N SER A 88 7.30 5.04 -16.95
CA SER A 88 8.41 5.83 -16.39
C SER A 88 8.30 5.95 -14.87
N ALA A 89 7.14 6.41 -14.39
CA ALA A 89 6.89 6.55 -12.95
C ALA A 89 6.98 5.20 -12.22
N THR A 90 6.49 4.13 -12.85
CA THR A 90 6.56 2.78 -12.27
C THR A 90 7.98 2.29 -12.15
N ARG A 91 8.84 2.51 -13.16
CA ARG A 91 10.25 2.09 -13.11
C ARG A 91 10.99 2.80 -11.97
N GLU A 92 10.78 4.10 -11.82
CA GLU A 92 11.37 4.87 -10.72
C GLU A 92 10.90 4.34 -9.35
N LEU A 93 9.59 4.19 -9.16
CA LEU A 93 9.03 3.64 -7.92
C LEU A 93 9.44 2.19 -7.68
N ALA A 94 9.62 1.39 -8.74
CA ALA A 94 10.11 0.02 -8.66
C ALA A 94 11.57 -0.02 -8.18
N THR A 95 12.41 0.92 -8.62
CA THR A 95 13.78 1.07 -8.09
C THR A 95 13.76 1.43 -6.60
N MET A 96 12.89 2.36 -6.18
CA MET A 96 12.75 2.71 -4.76
C MET A 96 12.26 1.53 -3.92
N ALA A 97 11.23 0.83 -4.40
CA ALA A 97 10.77 -0.39 -3.78
C ALA A 97 11.94 -1.40 -3.71
N GLY A 98 12.72 -1.53 -4.79
CA GLY A 98 13.87 -2.43 -4.94
C GLY A 98 14.89 -2.32 -3.79
N ALA A 99 15.02 -1.14 -3.20
CA ALA A 99 15.88 -0.88 -2.05
C ALA A 99 15.35 -1.46 -0.71
N HIS A 100 14.17 -2.10 -0.70
CA HIS A 100 13.62 -2.73 0.48
C HIS A 100 14.52 -3.89 0.94
N LYS A 101 14.99 -3.82 2.19
CA LYS A 101 15.97 -4.77 2.77
C LYS A 101 15.59 -6.24 2.59
N GLY A 102 14.29 -6.56 2.63
CA GLY A 102 13.78 -7.93 2.44
C GLY A 102 14.07 -8.53 1.05
N LEU A 103 14.33 -7.71 0.02
CA LEU A 103 14.77 -8.22 -1.27
C LEU A 103 16.25 -8.61 -1.28
N ALA A 104 17.10 -7.87 -0.55
CA ALA A 104 18.52 -8.16 -0.46
C ALA A 104 18.82 -9.37 0.44
N GLN A 105 17.92 -9.67 1.40
CA GLN A 105 18.08 -10.74 2.38
C GLN A 105 16.79 -11.57 2.51
N PRO A 106 16.48 -12.43 1.51
CA PRO A 106 15.23 -13.20 1.48
C PRO A 106 15.08 -14.22 2.62
N SER A 107 16.15 -14.51 3.38
CA SER A 107 16.12 -15.50 4.48
C SER A 107 15.76 -14.93 5.85
N GLU A 108 15.83 -13.61 6.08
CA GLU A 108 15.66 -13.02 7.42
C GLU A 108 14.36 -12.22 7.60
N ALA A 109 13.81 -11.64 6.53
CA ALA A 109 12.60 -10.85 6.60
C ALA A 109 11.57 -11.31 5.57
N ALA A 110 10.36 -11.67 6.03
CA ALA A 110 9.25 -11.95 5.14
C ALA A 110 8.96 -10.71 4.27
N LEU A 111 9.15 -10.83 2.95
CA LEU A 111 8.90 -9.73 2.03
C LEU A 111 7.42 -9.34 2.09
N PRO A 112 7.08 -8.05 2.28
CA PRO A 112 5.70 -7.61 2.29
C PRO A 112 5.07 -7.78 0.89
N ARG A 113 3.75 -8.00 0.86
CA ARG A 113 3.01 -8.00 -0.41
C ARG A 113 3.03 -6.60 -1.01
N LEU A 114 3.35 -6.50 -2.30
CA LEU A 114 3.29 -5.27 -3.06
C LEU A 114 1.94 -5.15 -3.77
N GLN A 115 1.18 -4.13 -3.42
CA GLN A 115 -0.12 -3.80 -3.99
C GLN A 115 0.05 -2.72 -5.06
N LEU A 116 0.03 -3.10 -6.33
CA LEU A 116 -0.01 -2.17 -7.46
C LEU A 116 -1.45 -1.71 -7.69
N ILE A 117 -1.76 -0.46 -7.38
CA ILE A 117 -3.08 0.14 -7.55
C ILE A 117 -2.99 1.16 -8.69
N ALA A 118 -3.59 0.83 -9.83
CA ALA A 118 -3.57 1.67 -11.02
C ALA A 118 -4.94 2.33 -11.25
N LEU A 119 -5.02 3.62 -10.95
CA LEU A 119 -6.13 4.51 -11.31
C LEU A 119 -5.96 4.91 -12.78
N LEU A 120 -6.37 4.01 -13.66
CA LEU A 120 -6.31 4.20 -15.12
C LEU A 120 -7.49 5.05 -15.61
N PRO A 121 -7.38 5.71 -16.78
CA PRO A 121 -8.47 6.52 -17.33
C PRO A 121 -9.79 5.74 -17.46
N ALA A 122 -10.91 6.43 -17.22
CA ALA A 122 -12.24 5.79 -17.10
C ALA A 122 -12.80 5.28 -18.43
N GLU A 123 -12.34 5.88 -19.53
CA GLU A 123 -12.64 5.56 -20.92
C GLU A 123 -11.89 4.31 -21.43
N TRP A 124 -10.86 3.87 -20.71
CA TRP A 124 -10.14 2.65 -21.10
C TRP A 124 -11.02 1.41 -20.91
N LYS A 125 -11.16 0.64 -21.99
CA LYS A 125 -11.89 -0.63 -22.02
C LYS A 125 -11.17 -1.72 -21.22
N GLY A 126 -11.90 -2.77 -20.86
CA GLY A 126 -11.37 -3.91 -20.09
C GLY A 126 -10.04 -4.48 -20.60
N PRO A 127 -9.90 -4.81 -21.89
CA PRO A 127 -8.65 -5.34 -22.44
C PRO A 127 -7.46 -4.38 -22.30
N TRP A 128 -7.66 -3.08 -22.54
CA TRP A 128 -6.61 -2.07 -22.42
C TRP A 128 -6.16 -1.90 -20.96
N ARG A 129 -7.11 -1.89 -20.03
CA ARG A 129 -6.80 -1.84 -18.59
C ARG A 129 -6.05 -3.06 -18.10
N ASP A 130 -6.46 -4.24 -18.53
CA ASP A 130 -5.78 -5.48 -18.16
C ASP A 130 -4.37 -5.54 -18.75
N ALA A 131 -4.20 -5.18 -20.03
CA ALA A 131 -2.89 -5.09 -20.68
C ALA A 131 -1.96 -4.09 -19.98
N ALA A 132 -2.43 -2.87 -19.73
CA ALA A 132 -1.68 -1.86 -19.00
C ALA A 132 -1.32 -2.34 -17.60
N GLY A 133 -2.28 -2.91 -16.87
CA GLY A 133 -2.04 -3.44 -15.54
C GLY A 133 -0.97 -4.54 -15.51
N ARG A 134 -1.04 -5.51 -16.43
CA ARG A 134 -0.04 -6.59 -16.53
C ARG A 134 1.33 -6.05 -16.94
N TRP A 135 1.37 -5.07 -17.83
CA TRP A 135 2.61 -4.41 -18.23
C TRP A 135 3.28 -3.70 -17.05
N LEU A 136 2.52 -2.93 -16.27
CA LEU A 136 3.04 -2.25 -15.09
C LEU A 136 3.50 -3.24 -14.01
N GLN A 137 2.78 -4.35 -13.80
CA GLN A 137 3.24 -5.44 -12.94
C GLN A 137 4.55 -6.05 -13.45
N HIS A 138 4.69 -6.24 -14.76
CA HIS A 138 5.93 -6.74 -15.35
C HIS A 138 7.11 -5.81 -15.06
N GLN A 139 6.94 -4.50 -15.07
CA GLN A 139 8.02 -3.56 -14.70
C GLN A 139 8.51 -3.77 -13.26
N LEU A 140 7.60 -4.07 -12.32
CA LEU A 140 7.95 -4.36 -10.92
C LEU A 140 8.70 -5.69 -10.81
N VAL A 141 8.26 -6.71 -11.54
CA VAL A 141 8.94 -8.02 -11.58
C VAL A 141 10.33 -7.89 -12.20
N SER A 142 10.48 -7.10 -13.27
CA SER A 142 11.76 -6.81 -13.90
C SER A 142 12.72 -6.03 -12.98
N ALA A 143 12.20 -5.30 -11.99
CA ALA A 143 12.98 -4.66 -10.94
C ALA A 143 13.34 -5.61 -9.77
N GLY A 144 12.98 -6.90 -9.85
CA GLY A 144 13.33 -7.94 -8.88
C GLY A 144 12.21 -8.32 -7.90
N TRP A 145 11.00 -7.76 -8.02
CA TRP A 145 9.89 -8.18 -7.16
C TRP A 145 9.39 -9.58 -7.54
N PRO A 146 9.21 -10.52 -6.57
CA PRO A 146 8.63 -11.82 -6.87
C PRO A 146 7.18 -11.68 -7.32
N VAL A 147 6.79 -12.34 -8.40
CA VAL A 147 5.47 -12.18 -9.04
C VAL A 147 4.32 -12.57 -8.11
N GLU A 148 4.51 -13.58 -7.27
CA GLU A 148 3.58 -14.06 -6.27
C GLU A 148 3.36 -13.07 -5.11
N GLN A 149 4.28 -12.13 -4.93
CA GLN A 149 4.18 -11.06 -3.95
C GLN A 149 3.60 -9.78 -4.53
N VAL A 150 3.32 -9.71 -5.84
CA VAL A 150 2.71 -8.54 -6.48
C VAL A 150 1.23 -8.78 -6.75
N ASP A 151 0.38 -8.10 -6.01
CA ASP A 151 -1.04 -8.02 -6.30
C ASP A 151 -1.33 -6.80 -7.16
N ARG A 152 -2.16 -7.01 -8.19
CA ARG A 152 -2.56 -5.95 -9.12
C ARG A 152 -4.02 -5.58 -8.94
N ASN A 153 -4.27 -4.27 -8.87
CA ASN A 153 -5.60 -3.70 -8.88
C ASN A 153 -5.71 -2.58 -9.93
N ALA A 154 -6.36 -2.87 -11.06
CA ALA A 154 -6.58 -1.92 -12.16
C ALA A 154 -8.08 -1.81 -12.52
N ARG A 155 -8.95 -2.00 -11.52
CA ARG A 155 -10.40 -2.07 -11.71
C ARG A 155 -10.96 -0.73 -12.18
N ARG A 156 -12.04 -0.80 -12.95
CA ARG A 156 -12.79 0.40 -13.36
C ARG A 156 -13.52 0.99 -12.15
N ASN A 157 -13.68 2.31 -12.12
CA ASN A 157 -14.39 3.06 -11.08
C ASN A 157 -13.84 2.83 -9.66
N GLN A 158 -12.55 2.57 -9.56
CA GLN A 158 -11.89 2.42 -8.28
C GLN A 158 -11.55 3.80 -7.72
N HIS A 159 -12.03 4.08 -6.51
CA HIS A 159 -11.68 5.30 -5.80
C HIS A 159 -10.45 5.07 -4.91
N PRO A 160 -9.42 5.93 -5.00
CA PRO A 160 -8.17 5.72 -4.26
C PRO A 160 -8.39 5.67 -2.74
N THR A 161 -9.27 6.53 -2.20
CA THR A 161 -9.58 6.58 -0.78
C THR A 161 -10.13 5.24 -0.25
N GLN A 162 -10.99 4.56 -1.02
CA GLN A 162 -11.55 3.27 -0.61
C GLN A 162 -10.47 2.19 -0.53
N VAL A 163 -9.53 2.20 -1.47
CA VAL A 163 -8.44 1.23 -1.51
C VAL A 163 -7.46 1.47 -0.36
N LEU A 164 -7.05 2.73 -0.16
CA LEU A 164 -6.13 3.08 0.91
C LEU A 164 -6.76 2.81 2.29
N THR A 165 -8.06 3.05 2.45
CA THR A 165 -8.80 2.67 3.66
C THR A 165 -8.78 1.16 3.90
N ALA A 166 -9.00 0.36 2.86
CA ALA A 166 -8.92 -1.09 2.97
C ALA A 166 -7.51 -1.56 3.37
N LEU A 167 -6.46 -0.96 2.79
CA LEU A 167 -5.07 -1.26 3.13
C LEU A 167 -4.71 -0.88 4.57
N LYS A 168 -5.21 0.25 5.07
CA LYS A 168 -5.04 0.68 6.47
C LYS A 168 -5.61 -0.32 7.48
N HIS A 169 -6.61 -1.09 7.06
CA HIS A 169 -7.24 -2.13 7.87
C HIS A 169 -6.71 -3.54 7.60
N SER A 170 -5.70 -3.67 6.72
CA SER A 170 -5.00 -4.94 6.52
C SER A 170 -4.21 -5.33 7.76
N THR A 171 -4.26 -6.61 8.12
CA THR A 171 -3.43 -7.19 9.19
C THR A 171 -2.07 -7.67 8.70
N GLN A 172 -1.85 -7.71 7.38
CA GLN A 172 -0.59 -8.11 6.78
C GLN A 172 0.23 -6.89 6.38
N PRO A 173 1.56 -6.91 6.59
CA PRO A 173 2.44 -5.87 6.08
C PRO A 173 2.38 -5.85 4.56
N CYS A 174 2.06 -4.69 4.01
CA CYS A 174 2.00 -4.49 2.56
C CYS A 174 2.70 -3.19 2.19
N LEU A 175 3.28 -3.18 0.99
CA LEU A 175 3.75 -1.98 0.33
C LEU A 175 2.74 -1.63 -0.76
N ALA A 176 2.31 -0.37 -0.84
CA ALA A 176 1.35 0.05 -1.84
C ALA A 176 2.00 1.00 -2.84
N LEU A 177 1.80 0.73 -4.12
CA LEU A 177 2.23 1.58 -5.22
C LEU A 177 0.96 2.07 -5.94
N LEU A 178 0.57 3.31 -5.65
CA LEU A 178 -0.57 3.97 -6.28
C LEU A 178 -0.11 4.75 -7.51
N LEU A 179 -0.53 4.32 -8.69
CA LEU A 179 -0.34 5.03 -9.95
C LEU A 179 -1.66 5.63 -10.39
N ALA A 180 -1.65 6.91 -10.72
CA ALA A 180 -2.82 7.58 -11.23
C ALA A 180 -2.49 8.26 -12.56
N CYS A 181 -3.35 8.03 -13.55
CA CYS A 181 -3.11 8.40 -14.94
C CYS A 181 -4.16 9.41 -15.44
N GLY A 182 -3.75 10.31 -16.32
CA GLY A 182 -4.63 11.31 -16.92
C GLY A 182 -5.31 12.21 -15.87
N ALA A 183 -6.62 12.41 -16.01
CA ALA A 183 -7.39 13.24 -15.09
C ALA A 183 -7.41 12.71 -13.64
N GLN A 184 -7.17 11.41 -13.43
CA GLN A 184 -7.20 10.81 -12.09
C GLN A 184 -5.95 11.09 -11.26
N ALA A 185 -4.88 11.63 -11.85
CA ALA A 185 -3.64 11.89 -11.10
C ALA A 185 -3.82 12.94 -10.00
N GLY A 186 -4.74 13.88 -10.16
CA GLY A 186 -5.12 14.81 -9.10
C GLY A 186 -5.77 14.10 -7.89
N GLU A 187 -6.76 13.24 -8.16
CA GLU A 187 -7.50 12.47 -7.16
C GLU A 187 -6.57 11.51 -6.38
N GLY A 188 -5.70 10.80 -7.11
CA GLY A 188 -4.75 9.86 -6.51
C GLY A 188 -3.73 10.55 -5.61
N ALA A 189 -3.16 11.68 -6.03
CA ALA A 189 -2.22 12.45 -5.23
C ALA A 189 -2.87 12.99 -3.94
N ALA A 190 -4.08 13.55 -4.06
CA ALA A 190 -4.81 14.03 -2.89
C ALA A 190 -5.16 12.91 -1.90
N ALA A 191 -5.58 11.74 -2.40
CA ALA A 191 -5.89 10.59 -1.57
C ALA A 191 -4.67 10.05 -0.80
N LEU A 192 -3.48 10.04 -1.43
CA LEU A 192 -2.24 9.65 -0.75
C LEU A 192 -1.90 10.62 0.40
N LEU A 193 -1.98 11.92 0.14
CA LEU A 193 -1.71 12.95 1.16
C LEU A 193 -2.65 12.84 2.37
N LEU A 194 -3.89 12.40 2.15
CA LEU A 194 -4.87 12.20 3.22
C LEU A 194 -4.75 10.85 3.94
N ALA A 195 -4.12 9.85 3.33
CA ALA A 195 -4.05 8.50 3.89
C ALA A 195 -3.06 8.37 5.04
N ASP A 196 -1.98 9.16 5.02
CA ASP A 196 -0.98 9.24 6.09
C ASP A 196 -1.34 10.38 7.04
N THR A 197 -1.86 10.06 8.23
CA THR A 197 -2.27 11.06 9.22
C THR A 197 -1.09 11.84 9.81
N GLU A 198 0.10 11.25 9.87
CA GLU A 198 1.32 11.93 10.36
C GLU A 198 1.79 12.94 9.32
N GLN A 199 1.85 12.56 8.05
CA GLN A 199 2.19 13.47 6.96
C GLN A 199 1.10 14.51 6.70
N ALA A 200 -0.17 14.13 6.82
CA ALA A 200 -1.27 15.10 6.79
C ALA A 200 -1.02 16.17 7.85
N ALA A 201 -0.72 15.79 9.10
CA ALA A 201 -0.44 16.76 10.17
C ALA A 201 0.74 17.72 9.86
N LEU A 202 1.74 17.29 9.08
CA LEU A 202 2.83 18.18 8.62
C LEU A 202 2.36 19.29 7.68
N LEU A 203 1.21 19.12 7.02
CA LEU A 203 0.60 20.15 6.18
C LEU A 203 -0.13 21.23 7.03
N GLY A 204 -0.11 21.13 8.37
CA GLY A 204 -0.63 22.13 9.29
C GLY A 204 -2.15 22.22 9.30
N ALA A 205 -2.71 23.41 9.19
CA ALA A 205 -4.16 23.62 8.97
C ALA A 205 -4.53 23.61 7.47
N GLY A 206 -3.72 22.93 6.64
CA GLY A 206 -3.76 22.96 5.18
C GLY A 206 -5.12 22.68 4.53
N PRO A 207 -5.21 22.72 3.19
CA PRO A 207 -6.47 22.69 2.46
C PRO A 207 -7.14 21.30 2.43
N TYR A 208 -7.27 20.61 3.59
CA TYR A 208 -7.81 19.26 3.70
C TYR A 208 -9.21 19.11 3.12
N PRO A 209 -10.15 20.07 3.29
CA PRO A 209 -11.46 19.96 2.64
C PRO A 209 -11.35 19.93 1.10
N LEU A 210 -10.44 20.72 0.52
CA LEU A 210 -10.21 20.73 -0.93
C LEU A 210 -9.53 19.43 -1.39
N LEU A 211 -8.54 18.95 -0.64
CA LEU A 211 -7.90 17.66 -0.92
C LEU A 211 -8.91 16.53 -0.80
N GLN A 212 -9.84 16.59 0.15
CA GLN A 212 -10.86 15.56 0.34
C GLN A 212 -11.88 15.57 -0.81
N SER A 213 -12.36 16.73 -1.25
CA SER A 213 -13.21 16.83 -2.45
C SER A 213 -12.52 16.26 -3.68
N VAL A 214 -11.23 16.54 -3.87
CA VAL A 214 -10.43 16.02 -4.99
C VAL A 214 -10.21 14.51 -4.86
N ALA A 215 -9.86 14.00 -3.67
CA ALA A 215 -9.67 12.58 -3.42
C ALA A 215 -10.95 11.75 -3.63
N GLU A 216 -12.12 12.36 -3.39
CA GLU A 216 -13.43 11.77 -3.63
C GLU A 216 -13.89 11.88 -5.08
N GLY A 217 -13.14 12.55 -5.96
CA GLY A 217 -13.51 12.78 -7.35
C GLY A 217 -14.71 13.72 -7.51
N ARG A 218 -15.01 14.55 -6.49
CA ARG A 218 -16.05 15.58 -6.57
C ARG A 218 -15.49 16.78 -7.32
N ALA A 219 -15.46 16.71 -8.65
CA ALA A 219 -15.40 17.90 -9.48
C ALA A 219 -16.80 18.53 -9.42
N ASP A 220 -17.00 19.47 -8.49
CA ASP A 220 -18.27 20.16 -8.35
C ASP A 220 -18.50 21.00 -9.63
N PRO A 221 -19.48 20.66 -10.50
CA PRO A 221 -19.67 21.34 -11.78
C PRO A 221 -20.11 22.80 -11.60
N GLY A 222 -20.49 23.22 -10.39
CA GLY A 222 -20.95 24.57 -10.07
C GLY A 222 -19.96 25.45 -9.28
N SER A 223 -18.84 24.91 -8.78
CA SER A 223 -17.88 25.70 -8.00
C SER A 223 -16.75 26.20 -8.90
N HIS A 224 -16.62 27.53 -9.04
CA HIS A 224 -15.53 28.20 -9.74
C HIS A 224 -14.15 28.03 -9.08
N THR A 225 -14.01 27.14 -8.10
CA THR A 225 -12.72 26.84 -7.50
C THR A 225 -12.07 25.76 -8.36
N PRO A 226 -11.08 26.10 -9.21
CA PRO A 226 -10.39 25.10 -10.00
C PRO A 226 -9.80 24.06 -9.04
N ALA A 227 -9.94 22.78 -9.40
CA ALA A 227 -9.24 21.72 -8.68
C ALA A 227 -7.79 22.15 -8.46
N PRO A 228 -7.21 21.98 -7.26
CA PRO A 228 -5.84 22.33 -6.98
C PRO A 228 -4.96 21.77 -8.08
N GLY A 229 -4.36 22.67 -8.87
CA GLY A 229 -3.65 22.28 -10.08
C GLY A 229 -2.51 21.31 -9.76
N PHE A 230 -2.13 20.50 -10.74
CA PHE A 230 -0.98 19.58 -10.63
C PHE A 230 0.28 20.18 -9.96
N PRO A 231 0.66 21.46 -10.18
CA PRO A 231 1.80 22.05 -9.49
C PRO A 231 1.68 22.08 -7.96
N LEU A 232 0.46 22.33 -7.43
CA LEU A 232 0.22 22.35 -5.99
C LEU A 232 0.31 20.93 -5.40
N LEU A 233 -0.34 19.96 -6.03
CA LEU A 233 -0.28 18.56 -5.59
C LEU A 233 1.15 18.00 -5.64
N ARG A 234 1.91 18.38 -6.67
CA ARG A 234 3.36 18.08 -6.77
C ARG A 234 4.13 18.67 -5.61
N THR A 235 3.91 19.95 -5.30
CA THR A 235 4.59 20.64 -4.20
C THR A 235 4.27 19.98 -2.86
N LEU A 236 2.99 19.67 -2.61
CA LEU A 236 2.54 18.99 -1.39
C LEU A 236 3.13 17.57 -1.28
N ALA A 237 3.16 16.81 -2.38
CA ALA A 237 3.78 15.48 -2.41
C ALA A 237 5.29 15.56 -2.11
N GLN A 238 6.00 16.51 -2.73
CA GLN A 238 7.43 16.73 -2.46
C GLN A 238 7.69 17.15 -1.01
N GLN A 239 6.80 17.94 -0.41
CA GLN A 239 6.87 18.28 1.01
C GLN A 239 6.63 17.07 1.92
N ALA A 240 5.65 16.22 1.58
CA ALA A 240 5.33 15.01 2.34
C ALA A 240 6.43 13.94 2.30
N ILE A 241 7.20 13.87 1.20
CA ILE A 241 8.32 12.92 1.04
C ILE A 241 9.55 13.35 1.83
N LYS A 242 9.64 14.60 2.30
CA LYS A 242 10.77 15.01 3.14
C LYS A 242 10.80 14.10 4.36
N PRO A 243 11.96 13.47 4.67
CA PRO A 243 12.07 12.58 5.80
C PRO A 243 11.57 13.32 7.04
N LEU A 244 10.57 12.74 7.70
CA LEU A 244 10.14 13.19 9.02
C LEU A 244 11.42 13.33 9.86
N PRO A 245 11.66 14.47 10.52
CA PRO A 245 12.76 14.57 11.46
C PRO A 245 12.58 13.40 12.42
N VAL A 246 13.55 12.47 12.42
CA VAL A 246 13.50 11.27 13.26
C VAL A 246 13.28 11.81 14.66
N ALA A 247 12.09 11.58 15.21
CA ALA A 247 11.81 11.99 16.57
C ALA A 247 12.92 11.34 17.41
N VAL A 248 13.74 12.21 18.00
CA VAL A 248 14.80 11.90 18.95
C VAL A 248 14.32 10.75 19.82
N PRO A 249 15.14 9.70 20.03
CA PRO A 249 14.71 8.45 20.62
C PRO A 249 13.80 8.73 21.79
N LEU A 250 12.62 8.10 21.76
CA LEU A 250 11.72 7.98 22.89
C LEU A 250 12.60 7.60 24.07
N ALA A 251 13.02 8.59 24.85
CA ALA A 251 13.84 8.39 26.02
C ALA A 251 13.01 7.41 26.84
N ALA A 252 13.57 6.21 27.03
CA ALA A 252 13.00 5.25 27.93
C ALA A 252 12.75 6.04 29.22
N ALA A 253 11.48 6.28 29.52
CA ALA A 253 11.09 6.66 30.86
C ALA A 253 11.42 5.42 31.70
N GLU A 254 12.70 5.28 32.03
CA GLU A 254 13.13 4.62 33.26
C GLU A 254 12.41 5.40 34.34
N THR A 255 11.19 4.94 34.62
CA THR A 255 10.48 5.28 35.83
C THR A 255 11.36 4.66 36.89
N PRO A 256 12.05 5.44 37.74
CA PRO A 256 12.73 4.83 38.86
C PRO A 256 11.61 4.17 39.67
N LEU A 257 11.62 2.84 39.70
CA LEU A 257 10.95 2.10 40.75
C LEU A 257 11.58 2.60 42.05
N GLN A 258 10.99 3.63 42.63
CA GLN A 258 11.15 3.97 44.02
C GLN A 258 10.69 2.74 44.78
N ASN A 259 11.67 1.92 45.15
CA ASN A 259 11.53 0.80 46.04
C ASN A 259 11.53 1.38 47.47
N PRO A 260 10.39 1.56 48.15
CA PRO A 260 10.35 2.20 49.44
C PRO A 260 10.23 1.10 50.49
N LEU A 261 11.27 0.29 50.67
CA LEU A 261 11.38 -0.65 51.79
C LEU A 261 12.73 -1.39 51.68
N GLN A 262 13.75 -0.81 52.30
CA GLN A 262 14.83 -1.59 52.91
C GLN A 262 15.58 -0.69 53.88
N ASP A 263 15.01 -0.62 55.08
CA ASP A 263 15.77 -0.47 56.31
C ASP A 263 16.46 -1.82 56.56
N PRO A 264 17.80 -1.85 56.68
CA PRO A 264 18.33 -2.58 57.81
C PRO A 264 19.47 -1.83 58.49
N LEU A 265 19.25 -1.58 59.78
CA LEU A 265 20.21 -1.71 60.88
C LEU A 265 21.62 -2.16 60.44
N HIS A 266 22.55 -1.22 60.44
CA HIS A 266 23.96 -1.52 60.57
C HIS A 266 24.29 -1.84 62.03
N ASP A 267 24.64 -3.09 62.29
CA ASP A 267 25.42 -3.50 63.46
C ASP A 267 26.88 -3.77 63.00
N PRO A 268 27.93 -3.23 63.65
CA PRO A 268 29.31 -3.38 63.20
C PRO A 268 30.10 -4.33 64.13
N ALA A 269 30.41 -5.55 63.68
CA ALA A 269 31.46 -6.37 64.31
C ALA A 269 31.84 -7.59 63.46
N HIS A 270 33.11 -8.00 63.56
CA HIS A 270 33.82 -9.11 62.90
C HIS A 270 34.40 -8.79 61.51
N ALA A 271 35.65 -8.37 61.36
CA ALA A 271 36.94 -8.91 61.83
C ALA A 271 37.32 -10.29 61.25
N ALA A 272 38.28 -10.22 60.31
CA ALA A 272 39.45 -11.09 60.15
C ALA A 272 39.33 -12.52 59.59
N ALA A 273 40.40 -12.90 58.87
CA ALA A 273 40.78 -14.22 58.31
C ALA A 273 40.10 -14.60 56.97
N ALA A 274 40.77 -15.09 55.91
CA ALA A 274 42.13 -15.55 55.65
C ALA A 274 42.38 -15.47 54.12
N ARG A 275 43.39 -14.76 53.63
CA ARG A 275 44.68 -15.26 53.09
C ARG A 275 44.82 -16.78 52.83
N GLN A 276 45.35 -17.09 51.64
CA GLN A 276 46.00 -18.34 51.17
C GLN A 276 45.02 -19.47 50.83
N MET A 277 45.10 -20.25 49.75
CA MET A 277 46.17 -20.81 48.89
C MET A 277 45.42 -21.38 47.64
N HIS A 278 45.90 -21.36 46.39
CA HIS A 278 46.71 -22.39 45.71
C HIS A 278 46.57 -22.05 44.19
N VAL A 279 47.54 -21.55 43.44
CA VAL A 279 48.68 -22.21 42.78
C VAL A 279 48.35 -23.52 42.05
N ALA A 280 48.62 -23.48 40.74
CA ALA A 280 48.94 -24.55 39.78
C ALA A 280 47.82 -25.51 39.28
N SER A 281 47.59 -25.48 37.96
CA SER A 281 48.02 -26.57 37.09
C SER A 281 47.96 -26.14 35.62
N GLN A 282 49.12 -26.03 34.98
CA GLN A 282 49.28 -26.09 33.53
C GLN A 282 49.18 -27.56 33.10
N ALA A 283 48.38 -27.82 32.07
CA ALA A 283 48.54 -28.89 31.09
C ALA A 283 47.76 -28.48 29.84
#